data_AF-A0A975Y3W3-F1
#
_entry.id   AF-A0A975Y3W3-F1
#
_cell.length_a   1.000
_cell.length_b   1.000
_cell.length_c   1.000
_cell.angle_alpha   90.00
_cell.angle_beta   90.00
_cell.angle_gamma   90.00
#
_symmetry.space_group_name_H-M   'P 1'
#
loop_
_entity.id
_entity.type
_entity.pdbx_description
1 polymer ?
#
loop_
_entity_poly.entity_id
_entity_poly.type
_entity_poly.pdbx_seq_one_letter_code
_entity_poly.pdbx_strand_id
1 'polypeptide(L)' 'MPAKDIYHDAVKNALVRDGWTITADPYKIKYKDAELFADLSAEKPIAA' A
#
# COMPACT_ATOMS: atom_id res chain seq x y z
N MET A 1 12.73 -3.29 -6.18
CA MET A 1 11.56 -2.52 -5.69
C MET A 1 11.50 -1.22 -6.48
N PRO A 2 10.30 -0.75 -6.87
CA PRO A 2 10.14 0.56 -7.51
C PRO A 2 10.57 1.69 -6.57
N ALA A 3 11.03 2.81 -7.15
CA ALA A 3 11.36 4.00 -6.39
C ALA A 3 10.08 4.72 -5.94
N LYS A 4 10.06 5.21 -4.70
CA LYS A 4 8.97 6.00 -4.16
C LYS A 4 8.96 7.39 -4.79
N ASP A 5 7.79 7.88 -5.15
CA ASP A 5 7.65 9.28 -5.55
C ASP A 5 7.53 10.21 -4.33
N ILE A 6 7.44 11.51 -4.58
CA ILE A 6 7.34 12.54 -3.54
C ILE A 6 6.01 12.48 -2.76
N TYR A 7 5.00 11.77 -3.26
CA TYR A 7 3.67 11.67 -2.67
C TYR A 7 3.53 10.43 -1.79
N HIS A 8 4.41 9.43 -1.92
CA HIS A 8 4.34 8.17 -1.19
C HIS A 8 4.06 8.34 0.30
N ASP A 9 4.90 9.14 0.98
CA ASP A 9 4.77 9.35 2.42
C ASP A 9 3.53 10.18 2.78
N ALA A 10 3.12 11.12 1.92
CA ALA A 10 1.91 11.91 2.12
C ALA A 10 0.65 11.03 2.07
N VAL A 11 0.57 10.13 1.08
CA VAL A 11 -0.55 9.18 0.92
C VAL A 11 -0.56 8.18 2.07
N LYS A 12 0.59 7.60 2.40
CA LYS A 12 0.72 6.66 3.52
C LYS A 12 0.24 7.28 4.84
N ASN A 13 0.68 8.51 5.13
CA ASN A 13 0.27 9.21 6.34
C ASN A 13 -1.23 9.56 6.34
N ALA A 14 -1.79 9.92 5.18
CA ALA A 14 -3.22 10.18 5.06
C ALA A 14 -4.06 8.93 5.35
N LEU A 15 -3.67 7.76 4.81
CA LEU A 15 -4.32 6.48 5.08
C LEU A 15 -4.28 6.11 6.57
N VAL A 16 -3.11 6.22 7.20
CA VAL A 16 -2.96 5.94 8.65
C VAL A 16 -3.84 6.88 9.48
N ARG A 17 -3.89 8.17 9.14
CA ARG A 17 -4.75 9.15 9.82
C ARG A 17 -6.25 8.91 9.60
N ASP A 18 -6.62 8.36 8.45
CA ASP A 18 -8.00 7.93 8.16
C ASP A 18 -8.32 6.54 8.77
N GLY A 19 -7.44 5.99 9.62
CA GLY A 19 -7.69 4.74 10.34
C GLY A 19 -7.46 3.47 9.53
N TRP A 20 -6.77 3.56 8.39
CA TRP A 20 -6.29 2.38 7.66
C TRP A 20 -5.02 1.83 8.29
N THR A 21 -4.88 0.51 8.27
CA THR A 21 -3.64 -0.19 8.64
C THR A 21 -2.88 -0.54 7.38
N ILE A 22 -1.65 -0.02 7.22
CA ILE A 22 -0.77 -0.40 6.11
C ILE A 22 -0.21 -1.81 6.39
N THR A 23 -0.44 -2.74 5.47
CA THR A 23 -0.02 -4.15 5.58
C THR A 23 1.20 -4.50 4.73
N ALA A 24 1.52 -3.69 3.70
CA ALA A 24 2.78 -3.79 2.95
C ALA A 24 3.15 -2.46 2.26
N ASP A 25 4.45 -2.20 2.10
CA ASP A 25 5.05 -1.00 1.45
C ASP A 25 6.46 -1.34 0.93
N PRO A 26 6.64 -1.67 -0.37
CA PRO A 26 5.62 -1.90 -1.40
C PRO A 26 4.93 -3.27 -1.25
N TYR A 27 3.73 -3.38 -1.78
CA TYR A 27 3.00 -4.63 -1.88
C TYR A 27 3.44 -5.41 -3.12
N LYS A 28 4.07 -6.56 -2.90
CA LYS A 28 4.59 -7.42 -3.95
C LYS A 28 3.54 -8.43 -4.38
N ILE A 29 3.20 -8.43 -5.67
CA ILE A 29 2.22 -9.34 -6.27
C ILE A 29 2.95 -10.26 -7.25
N LYS A 30 2.83 -11.57 -7.03
CA LYS A 30 3.32 -12.59 -7.97
C LYS A 30 2.15 -13.30 -8.62
N TYR A 31 2.07 -13.27 -9.94
CA TYR A 31 1.04 -13.98 -10.70
C TYR A 31 1.65 -14.60 -11.96
N LYS A 32 1.67 -15.94 -12.00
CA LYS A 32 2.37 -16.71 -13.04
C LYS A 32 3.81 -16.19 -13.21
N ASP A 33 4.16 -15.75 -14.40
CA ASP A 33 5.49 -15.24 -14.75
C ASP A 33 5.61 -13.72 -14.58
N ALA A 34 4.58 -13.05 -14.05
CA ALA A 34 4.57 -11.62 -13.79
C ALA A 34 4.86 -11.30 -12.32
N GLU A 35 5.72 -10.30 -12.11
CA GLU A 35 6.00 -9.70 -10.82
C GLU A 35 5.62 -8.22 -10.86
N LEU A 36 4.63 -7.86 -10.05
CA LEU A 36 4.09 -6.51 -9.96
C LEU A 36 4.30 -5.94 -8.56
N PHE A 37 4.32 -4.62 -8.48
CA PHE A 37 4.45 -3.89 -7.23
C PHE A 37 3.37 -2.81 -7.18
N ALA A 38 2.52 -2.87 -6.16
CA ALA A 38 1.70 -1.73 -5.76
C ALA A 38 2.44 -0.96 -4.66
N ASP A 39 2.25 0.35 -4.58
CA ASP A 39 2.98 1.18 -3.62
C ASP A 39 2.63 0.83 -2.17
N LEU A 40 1.36 0.55 -1.89
CA LEU A 40 0.88 0.22 -0.56
C LEU A 40 -0.21 -0.86 -0.62
N SER A 41 -0.22 -1.75 0.37
CA SER A 41 -1.40 -2.54 0.75
C SER A 41 -1.94 -1.99 2.06
N ALA A 42 -3.26 -1.83 2.18
CA ALA A 42 -3.89 -1.29 3.37
C ALA A 42 -5.25 -1.92 3.63
N GLU A 43 -5.61 -2.06 4.91
CA GLU A 43 -6.88 -2.62 5.36
C GLU A 43 -7.58 -1.64 6.30
N LYS A 44 -8.91 -1.53 6.19
CA LYS A 44 -9.76 -0.78 7.13
C LYS A 44 -10.97 -1.65 7.48
N PRO A 45 -11.17 -1.98 8.77
CA PRO A 45 -12.34 -2.73 9.18
C PRO A 45 -13.62 -2.00 8.78
N ILE A 46 -14.54 -2.71 8.15
CA ILE A 46 -15.89 -2.21 7.87
C ILE A 46 -16.81 -2.93 8.85
N ALA A 47 -17.57 -2.19 9.65
CA ALA A 47 -18.60 -2.75 10.52
C ALA A 47 -19.89 -2.99 9.70
N ALA A 48 -20.55 -4.13 9.95
CA ALA A 48 -21.85 -4.49 9.37
C ALA A 48 -22.97 -4.28 10.39
#